data_AF-A0A8T5BEH1-F1
#
_entry.id   AF-A0A8T5BEH1-F1
#
_cell.length_a   1.000
_cell.length_b   1.000
_cell.length_c   1.000
_cell.angle_alpha   90.00
_cell.angle_beta   90.00
_cell.angle_gamma   90.00
#
_symmetry.space_group_name_H-M   'P 1'
#
loop_
_entity.id
_entity.type
_entity.pdbx_description
1 polymer ?
#
loop_
_entity_poly.entity_id
_entity_poly.type
_entity_poly.pdbx_seq_one_letter_code
_entity_poly.pdbx_strand_id
1 'polypeptide(L)'
;MSQETIWDRLQRIDRRVIYWILFILLMVPFLRPLSLPVSIGPQSITFIEGLRKLKEGDVVVINISSGVSAWPECLPSLVAVSKVLIQQKAKMIFWTSFVDGHMTFEKIVEKVPGFKGLTYGVDYVHLGFYTGAEPAVAQLAKNIRAIFTTDYKGTPIDQLPIMKNVNSANDVKMVISSDTGDYCDYYIRQWRIPFGVPLAEIGIAMNFSAYQPHWQAGILFGVTAGARGGAELEKLIGEPGDATITMDSINTSHLLVIVAVILANLGYAATRRKK
;
A
#
# COMPACT_ATOMS: atom_id res chain seq x y z
N MET A 1 -34.15 -30.50 38.85
CA MET A 1 -33.30 -30.17 37.69
C MET A 1 -33.31 -28.65 37.54
N SER A 2 -32.24 -27.96 37.96
CA SER A 2 -32.16 -26.51 37.78
C SER A 2 -32.21 -26.19 36.29
N GLN A 3 -33.16 -25.35 35.87
CA GLN A 3 -33.23 -24.87 34.49
C GLN A 3 -31.90 -24.21 34.13
N GLU A 4 -31.26 -24.69 33.06
CA GLU A 4 -30.06 -24.08 32.51
C GLU A 4 -30.33 -22.60 32.25
N THR A 5 -29.48 -21.72 32.77
CA THR A 5 -29.60 -20.31 32.47
C THR A 5 -29.10 -20.03 31.06
N ILE A 6 -29.56 -18.91 30.49
CA ILE A 6 -29.06 -18.44 29.19
C ILE A 6 -27.52 -18.28 29.21
N TRP A 7 -26.94 -17.99 30.37
CA TRP A 7 -25.50 -17.87 30.59
C TRP A 7 -24.76 -19.21 30.54
N ASP A 8 -25.37 -20.28 31.07
CA ASP A 8 -24.81 -21.64 30.98
C ASP A 8 -24.78 -22.13 29.52
N ARG A 9 -25.83 -21.79 28.74
CA ARG A 9 -25.88 -22.09 27.30
C ARG A 9 -24.86 -21.28 26.51
N LEU A 10 -24.69 -20.00 26.85
CA LEU A 10 -23.71 -19.11 26.21
C LEU A 10 -22.27 -19.58 26.42
N GLN A 11 -21.95 -20.10 27.61
CA GLN A 11 -20.63 -20.66 27.92
C GLN A 11 -20.34 -22.01 27.23
N ARG A 12 -21.37 -22.69 26.72
CA ARG A 12 -21.28 -23.98 26.03
C ARG A 12 -21.47 -23.89 24.51
N ILE A 13 -21.47 -22.68 23.95
CA ILE A 13 -21.56 -22.50 22.50
C ILE A 13 -20.41 -23.28 21.83
N ASP A 14 -20.78 -24.12 20.87
CA ASP A 14 -19.79 -24.81 20.03
C ASP A 14 -18.99 -23.75 19.25
N ARG A 15 -17.66 -23.85 19.31
CA ARG A 15 -16.73 -23.00 18.56
C ARG A 15 -17.06 -22.91 17.06
N ARG A 16 -17.67 -23.94 16.48
CA ARG A 16 -18.13 -23.97 15.08
C ARG A 16 -19.15 -22.88 14.79
N VAL A 17 -20.05 -22.57 15.73
CA VAL A 17 -21.03 -21.49 15.59
C VAL A 17 -20.33 -20.13 15.52
N ILE A 18 -19.31 -19.91 16.35
CA ILE A 18 -18.49 -18.69 16.33
C ILE A 18 -17.76 -18.56 14.99
N TYR A 19 -17.19 -19.65 14.46
CA TYR A 19 -16.55 -19.63 13.14
C TYR A 19 -17.54 -19.34 12.01
N TRP A 20 -18.77 -19.86 12.06
CA TRP A 20 -19.81 -19.52 11.09
C TRP A 20 -20.25 -18.06 11.17
N ILE A 21 -20.41 -17.52 12.38
CA ILE A 21 -20.71 -16.10 12.59
C ILE A 21 -19.58 -15.23 12.04
N LEU A 22 -18.33 -15.57 12.36
CA LEU A 22 -17.15 -14.87 11.84
C LEU A 22 -17.11 -14.91 10.30
N PHE A 23 -17.33 -16.07 9.70
CA PHE A 23 -17.37 -16.23 8.24
C PHE A 23 -18.43 -15.33 7.59
N ILE A 24 -19.66 -15.33 8.12
CA ILE A 24 -20.74 -14.48 7.61
C ILE A 24 -20.40 -13.00 7.79
N LEU A 25 -19.87 -12.60 8.95
CA LEU A 25 -19.48 -11.21 9.22
C LEU A 25 -18.35 -10.72 8.34
N LEU A 26 -17.39 -11.59 8.03
CA LEU A 26 -16.31 -11.32 7.07
C LEU A 26 -16.84 -11.20 5.64
N MET A 27 -17.87 -11.97 5.26
CA MET A 27 -18.45 -11.93 3.92
C MET A 27 -19.24 -10.64 3.65
N VAL A 28 -19.87 -10.05 4.66
CA VAL A 28 -20.72 -8.86 4.50
C VAL A 28 -20.00 -7.69 3.84
N PRO A 29 -18.80 -7.25 4.29
CA PRO A 29 -18.05 -6.16 3.64
C PRO A 29 -17.70 -6.40 2.17
N PHE A 30 -17.44 -7.64 1.77
CA PHE A 30 -17.14 -7.98 0.37
C PHE A 30 -18.38 -7.89 -0.53
N LEU A 31 -19.57 -8.16 0.02
CA LEU A 31 -20.84 -8.01 -0.72
C LEU A 31 -21.34 -6.56 -0.71
N ARG A 32 -21.15 -5.88 0.41
CA ARG A 32 -21.57 -4.51 0.63
C ARG A 32 -20.56 -3.81 1.54
N PRO A 33 -19.64 -3.01 0.97
CA PRO A 33 -18.69 -2.23 1.76
C PRO A 33 -19.44 -1.36 2.77
N LEU A 34 -19.05 -1.45 4.04
CA LEU A 34 -19.70 -0.76 5.16
C LEU A 34 -19.15 0.66 5.30
N SER A 35 -17.95 0.91 4.76
CA SER A 35 -17.22 2.19 4.85
C SER A 35 -17.14 2.68 6.31
N LEU A 36 -16.75 1.78 7.22
CA LEU A 36 -16.63 2.09 8.64
C LEU A 36 -15.61 3.22 8.84
N PRO A 37 -15.80 4.08 9.86
CA PRO A 37 -14.88 5.19 10.10
C PRO A 37 -13.44 4.74 10.33
N VAL A 38 -12.57 4.98 9.35
CA VAL A 38 -11.11 4.85 9.50
C VAL A 38 -10.52 6.17 10.01
N SER A 39 -9.81 6.13 11.13
CA SER A 39 -9.05 7.28 11.62
C SER A 39 -7.79 7.44 10.79
N ILE A 40 -7.64 8.59 10.14
CA ILE A 40 -6.51 8.91 9.26
C ILE A 40 -5.31 9.31 10.12
N GLY A 41 -4.16 8.66 9.89
CA GLY A 41 -2.91 9.04 10.54
C GLY A 41 -2.20 10.20 9.85
N PRO A 42 -1.39 10.98 10.58
CA PRO A 42 -0.62 12.11 10.03
C PRO A 42 0.36 11.70 8.90
N GLN A 43 0.88 10.47 8.94
CA GLN A 43 1.74 9.93 7.89
C GLN A 43 1.04 9.84 6.53
N SER A 44 -0.24 9.50 6.52
CA SER A 44 -1.04 9.34 5.30
C SER A 44 -1.45 10.70 4.73
N ILE A 45 -1.72 11.69 5.61
CA ILE A 45 -1.98 13.08 5.24
C ILE A 45 -0.74 13.67 4.55
N THR A 46 0.42 13.59 5.22
CA THR A 46 1.69 14.10 4.68
C THR A 46 2.11 13.39 3.39
N PHE A 47 1.77 12.10 3.23
CA PHE A 47 1.92 11.37 1.97
C PHE A 47 1.14 12.05 0.84
N ILE A 48 -0.17 12.19 0.97
CA ILE A 48 -1.03 12.76 -0.08
C ILE A 48 -0.67 14.22 -0.36
N GLU A 49 -0.37 15.01 0.67
CA GLU A 49 0.11 16.38 0.50
C GLU A 49 1.45 16.44 -0.22
N GLY A 50 2.35 15.49 0.04
CA GLY A 50 3.61 15.33 -0.69
C GLY A 50 3.37 15.10 -2.18
N LEU A 51 2.45 14.20 -2.53
CA LEU A 51 2.08 13.95 -3.92
C LEU A 51 1.42 15.16 -4.58
N ARG A 52 0.53 15.87 -3.88
CA ARG A 52 -0.17 17.06 -4.41
C ARG A 52 0.73 18.27 -4.63
N LYS A 53 2.00 18.23 -4.20
CA LYS A 53 3.01 19.26 -4.52
C LYS A 53 3.65 19.09 -5.89
N LEU A 54 3.39 17.96 -6.56
CA LEU A 54 3.86 17.73 -7.93
C LEU A 54 3.26 18.73 -8.90
N LYS A 55 4.05 19.09 -9.91
CA LYS A 55 3.61 19.90 -11.04
C LYS A 55 3.44 19.01 -12.26
N GLU A 56 2.67 19.50 -13.22
CA GLU A 56 2.49 18.83 -14.51
C GLU A 56 3.85 18.55 -15.17
N GLY A 57 4.06 17.30 -15.57
CA GLY A 57 5.31 16.84 -16.18
C GLY A 57 6.43 16.44 -15.22
N ASP A 58 6.28 16.65 -13.90
CA ASP A 58 7.24 16.16 -12.91
C ASP A 58 7.36 14.62 -13.00
N VAL A 59 8.59 14.11 -12.90
CA VAL A 59 8.88 12.68 -13.07
C VAL A 59 8.92 11.98 -11.71
N VAL A 60 8.16 10.89 -11.59
CA VAL A 60 8.08 10.07 -10.38
C VAL A 60 8.54 8.65 -10.69
N VAL A 61 9.48 8.15 -9.92
CA VAL A 61 9.90 6.75 -9.99
C VAL A 61 9.12 5.94 -8.95
N ILE A 62 8.52 4.85 -9.40
CA ILE A 62 7.78 3.92 -8.56
C ILE A 62 8.49 2.58 -8.62
N ASN A 63 9.08 2.18 -7.51
CA ASN A 63 9.67 0.87 -7.37
C ASN A 63 8.63 -0.11 -6.84
N ILE A 64 8.42 -1.22 -7.56
CA ILE A 64 7.59 -2.34 -7.13
C ILE A 64 8.54 -3.44 -6.64
N SER A 65 8.92 -3.35 -5.36
CA SER A 65 9.76 -4.32 -4.65
C SER A 65 8.95 -5.16 -3.67
N SER A 66 7.73 -5.53 -4.08
CA SER A 66 6.83 -6.41 -3.34
C SER A 66 6.23 -7.43 -4.31
N GLY A 67 6.27 -8.71 -3.95
CA GLY A 67 5.61 -9.78 -4.71
C GLY A 67 4.09 -9.72 -4.61
N VAL A 68 3.39 -10.50 -5.44
CA VAL A 68 1.92 -10.53 -5.48
C VAL A 68 1.28 -11.00 -4.17
N SER A 69 2.03 -11.73 -3.34
CA SER A 69 1.62 -12.14 -2.00
C SER A 69 1.34 -10.95 -1.07
N ALA A 70 1.92 -9.78 -1.32
CA ALA A 70 1.75 -8.56 -0.54
C ALA A 70 0.66 -7.63 -1.08
N TRP A 71 -0.06 -8.01 -2.15
CA TRP A 71 -1.15 -7.20 -2.70
C TRP A 71 -2.20 -6.76 -1.69
N PRO A 72 -2.66 -7.59 -0.73
CA PRO A 72 -3.65 -7.16 0.25
C PRO A 72 -3.25 -5.92 1.07
N GLU A 73 -1.94 -5.63 1.16
CA GLU A 73 -1.41 -4.50 1.93
C GLU A 73 -0.89 -3.36 1.03
N CYS A 74 -0.12 -3.68 0.00
CA CYS A 74 0.60 -2.65 -0.78
C CYS A 74 -0.17 -2.17 -2.03
N LEU A 75 -0.92 -3.06 -2.69
CA LEU A 75 -1.56 -2.74 -3.98
C LEU A 75 -2.60 -1.61 -3.88
N PRO A 76 -3.49 -1.56 -2.87
CA PRO A 76 -4.45 -0.46 -2.74
C PRO A 76 -3.77 0.90 -2.61
N SER A 77 -2.66 0.98 -1.85
CA SER A 77 -1.85 2.19 -1.74
C SER A 77 -1.23 2.57 -3.09
N LEU A 78 -0.63 1.62 -3.81
CA LEU A 78 -0.09 1.85 -5.16
C LEU A 78 -1.15 2.36 -6.14
N VAL A 79 -2.37 1.81 -6.08
CA VAL A 79 -3.52 2.25 -6.89
C VAL A 79 -3.93 3.68 -6.51
N ALA A 80 -4.09 3.99 -5.22
CA ALA A 80 -4.45 5.31 -4.74
C ALA A 80 -3.38 6.36 -5.11
N VAL A 81 -2.10 6.05 -4.91
CA VAL A 81 -0.98 6.92 -5.29
C VAL A 81 -0.98 7.15 -6.81
N SER A 82 -1.13 6.11 -7.62
CA SER A 82 -1.19 6.24 -9.08
C SER A 82 -2.32 7.16 -9.52
N LYS A 83 -3.51 7.07 -8.92
CA LYS A 83 -4.63 8.00 -9.20
C LYS A 83 -4.25 9.45 -8.93
N VAL A 84 -3.60 9.73 -7.79
CA VAL A 84 -3.16 11.10 -7.45
C VAL A 84 -2.08 11.59 -8.41
N LEU A 85 -1.11 10.75 -8.78
CA LEU A 85 -0.07 11.11 -9.74
C LEU A 85 -0.65 11.48 -11.11
N ILE A 86 -1.65 10.73 -11.58
CA ILE A 86 -2.36 11.03 -12.83
C ILE A 86 -3.13 12.34 -12.72
N GLN A 87 -3.79 12.61 -11.59
CA GLN A 87 -4.48 13.89 -11.34
C GLN A 87 -3.51 15.08 -11.37
N GLN A 88 -2.27 14.90 -10.89
CA GLN A 88 -1.21 15.91 -10.99
C GLN A 88 -0.53 15.96 -12.36
N LYS A 89 -0.92 15.09 -13.30
CA LYS A 89 -0.30 14.91 -14.62
C LYS A 89 1.21 14.67 -14.51
N ALA A 90 1.63 13.94 -13.48
CA ALA A 90 3.01 13.53 -13.30
C ALA A 90 3.35 12.38 -14.27
N LYS A 91 4.61 12.34 -14.70
CA LYS A 91 5.14 11.25 -15.51
C LYS A 91 5.62 10.11 -14.61
N MET A 92 5.25 8.87 -14.92
CA MET A 92 5.51 7.73 -14.02
C MET A 92 6.47 6.72 -14.64
N ILE A 93 7.57 6.44 -13.94
CA ILE A 93 8.54 5.42 -14.34
C ILE A 93 8.47 4.28 -13.33
N PHE A 94 7.99 3.12 -13.78
CA PHE A 94 7.89 1.92 -12.97
C PHE A 94 9.06 1.00 -13.24
N TRP A 95 9.58 0.37 -12.19
CA TRP A 95 10.46 -0.79 -12.32
C TRP A 95 10.22 -1.75 -11.16
N THR A 96 10.67 -2.99 -11.30
CA THR A 96 10.46 -4.02 -10.27
C THR A 96 11.74 -4.76 -9.96
N SER A 97 11.91 -5.12 -8.68
CA SER A 97 12.95 -6.05 -8.24
C SER A 97 12.43 -7.46 -7.96
N PHE A 98 11.15 -7.71 -8.25
CA PHE A 98 10.47 -9.00 -8.09
C PHE A 98 10.03 -9.54 -9.45
N VAL A 99 10.20 -10.85 -9.64
CA VAL A 99 9.90 -11.54 -10.91
C VAL A 99 8.44 -11.41 -11.32
N ASP A 100 7.54 -11.33 -10.35
CA ASP A 100 6.10 -11.19 -10.48
C ASP A 100 5.63 -9.72 -10.40
N GLY A 101 6.53 -8.75 -10.23
CA GLY A 101 6.17 -7.34 -10.11
C GLY A 101 5.56 -6.74 -11.39
N HIS A 102 5.78 -7.36 -12.55
CA HIS A 102 5.04 -6.98 -13.76
C HIS A 102 3.54 -7.19 -13.61
N MET A 103 3.11 -8.28 -12.97
CA MET A 103 1.69 -8.54 -12.70
C MET A 103 1.09 -7.44 -11.80
N THR A 104 1.87 -6.95 -10.84
CA THR A 104 1.46 -5.81 -10.00
C THR A 104 1.28 -4.54 -10.84
N PHE A 105 2.21 -4.24 -11.75
CA PHE A 105 2.08 -3.11 -12.67
C PHE A 105 0.82 -3.22 -13.55
N GLU A 106 0.59 -4.38 -14.17
CA GLU A 106 -0.63 -4.61 -14.96
C GLU A 106 -1.88 -4.43 -14.11
N LYS A 107 -1.88 -4.91 -12.86
CA LYS A 107 -3.01 -4.77 -11.95
C LYS A 107 -3.28 -3.32 -11.56
N ILE A 108 -2.24 -2.50 -11.40
CA ILE A 108 -2.37 -1.05 -11.19
C ILE A 108 -3.03 -0.41 -12.40
N VAL A 109 -2.54 -0.70 -13.61
CA VAL A 109 -3.10 -0.15 -14.86
C VAL A 109 -4.57 -0.58 -15.05
N GLU A 110 -4.91 -1.82 -14.73
CA GLU A 110 -6.29 -2.34 -14.75
C GLU A 110 -7.21 -1.59 -13.78
N LYS A 111 -6.75 -1.36 -12.54
CA LYS A 111 -7.54 -0.77 -11.45
C LYS A 111 -7.63 0.75 -11.49
N VAL A 112 -6.82 1.42 -12.31
CA VAL A 112 -6.77 2.88 -12.41
C VAL A 112 -7.27 3.32 -13.78
N PRO A 113 -8.56 3.68 -13.94
CA PRO A 113 -9.15 4.04 -15.23
C PRO A 113 -8.43 5.18 -15.95
N GLY A 114 -7.76 6.07 -15.20
CA GLY A 114 -7.00 7.20 -15.72
C GLY A 114 -5.89 6.80 -16.71
N PHE A 115 -5.35 5.58 -16.63
CA PHE A 115 -4.35 5.11 -17.61
C PHE A 115 -4.92 5.01 -19.04
N LYS A 116 -6.23 4.87 -19.22
CA LYS A 116 -6.85 4.85 -20.56
C LYS A 116 -6.65 6.16 -21.33
N GLY A 117 -6.47 7.27 -20.62
CA GLY A 117 -6.19 8.58 -21.21
C GLY A 117 -4.70 8.91 -21.37
N LEU A 118 -3.81 8.00 -20.95
CA LEU A 118 -2.37 8.21 -20.98
C LEU A 118 -1.71 7.39 -22.09
N THR A 119 -0.60 7.93 -22.61
CA THR A 119 0.18 7.29 -23.66
C THR A 119 1.42 6.62 -23.09
N TYR A 120 1.52 5.30 -23.26
CA TYR A 120 2.70 4.53 -22.86
C TYR A 120 3.96 5.04 -23.57
N GLY A 121 5.06 5.18 -22.83
CA GLY A 121 6.33 5.75 -23.31
C GLY A 121 6.38 7.27 -23.29
N VAL A 122 5.25 7.97 -23.14
CA VAL A 122 5.18 9.45 -23.04
C VAL A 122 4.85 9.89 -21.62
N ASP A 123 3.78 9.33 -21.06
CA ASP A 123 3.25 9.69 -19.74
C ASP A 123 3.63 8.66 -18.67
N TYR A 124 3.77 7.39 -19.05
CA TYR A 124 4.20 6.33 -18.15
C TYR A 124 4.99 5.25 -18.88
N VAL A 125 5.88 4.57 -18.18
CA VAL A 125 6.67 3.45 -18.72
C VAL A 125 6.94 2.41 -17.63
N HIS A 126 7.01 1.14 -18.01
CA HIS A 126 7.50 0.07 -17.16
C HIS A 126 8.85 -0.42 -17.69
N LEU A 127 9.94 -0.13 -16.97
CA LEU A 127 11.30 -0.50 -17.36
C LEU A 127 11.54 -2.01 -17.22
N GLY A 128 10.76 -2.69 -16.38
CA GLY A 128 10.81 -4.13 -16.20
C GLY A 128 11.55 -4.57 -14.94
N PHE A 129 11.97 -5.83 -14.95
CA PHE A 129 12.60 -6.48 -13.82
C PHE A 129 14.11 -6.30 -13.86
N TYR A 130 14.69 -5.92 -12.71
CA TYR A 130 16.14 -5.96 -12.51
C TYR A 130 16.47 -6.45 -11.12
N THR A 131 17.40 -7.41 -11.05
CA THR A 131 17.94 -7.93 -9.79
C THR A 131 19.30 -7.29 -9.50
N GLY A 132 19.57 -6.98 -8.24
CA GLY A 132 20.83 -6.34 -7.86
C GLY A 132 20.79 -5.50 -6.58
N ALA A 133 19.64 -5.43 -5.90
CA ALA A 133 19.47 -4.81 -4.58
C ALA A 133 20.09 -3.40 -4.49
N GLU A 134 20.76 -3.07 -3.40
CA GLU A 134 21.32 -1.74 -3.17
C GLU A 134 22.30 -1.26 -4.27
N PRO A 135 23.24 -2.09 -4.79
CA PRO A 135 24.06 -1.70 -5.94
C PRO A 135 23.27 -1.24 -7.17
N ALA A 136 22.15 -1.92 -7.48
CA ALA A 136 21.29 -1.52 -8.59
C ALA A 136 20.65 -0.15 -8.32
N VAL A 137 20.11 0.06 -7.11
CA VAL A 137 19.51 1.34 -6.71
C VAL A 137 20.56 2.47 -6.75
N ALA A 138 21.79 2.21 -6.32
CA ALA A 138 22.91 3.15 -6.40
C ALA A 138 23.29 3.49 -7.84
N GLN A 139 23.30 2.51 -8.74
CA GLN A 139 23.60 2.73 -10.14
C GLN A 139 22.47 3.50 -10.84
N LEU A 140 21.20 3.19 -10.54
CA LEU A 140 20.04 3.94 -11.03
C LEU A 140 20.10 5.41 -10.61
N ALA A 141 20.63 5.70 -9.41
CA ALA A 141 20.80 7.08 -8.96
C ALA A 141 21.75 7.89 -9.85
N LYS A 142 22.79 7.23 -10.40
CA LYS A 142 23.83 7.87 -11.21
C LYS A 142 23.50 7.86 -12.70
N ASN A 143 23.02 6.73 -13.20
CA ASN A 143 22.72 6.51 -14.59
C ASN A 143 21.70 5.36 -14.77
N ILE A 144 20.44 5.71 -15.03
CA ILE A 144 19.35 4.77 -15.26
C ILE A 144 19.62 3.86 -16.46
N ARG A 145 20.26 4.40 -17.52
CA ARG A 145 20.56 3.66 -18.77
C ARG A 145 21.65 2.61 -18.61
N ALA A 146 22.44 2.68 -17.54
CA ALA A 146 23.42 1.65 -17.23
C ALA A 146 22.76 0.35 -16.73
N ILE A 147 21.51 0.44 -16.26
CA ILE A 147 20.72 -0.69 -15.77
C ILE A 147 19.67 -1.11 -16.80
N PHE A 148 18.93 -0.14 -17.33
CA PHE A 148 17.86 -0.37 -18.30
C PHE A 148 18.23 0.20 -19.67
N THR A 149 18.55 -0.68 -20.62
CA THR A 149 18.77 -0.30 -22.04
C THR A 149 17.49 -0.36 -22.87
N THR A 150 16.53 -1.19 -22.44
CA THR A 150 15.18 -1.31 -23.01
C THR A 150 14.14 -1.25 -21.90
N ASP A 151 12.90 -0.93 -22.24
CA ASP A 151 11.77 -1.14 -21.35
C ASP A 151 11.34 -2.62 -21.32
N TYR A 152 10.30 -2.91 -20.53
CA TYR A 152 9.72 -4.26 -20.43
C TYR A 152 9.23 -4.81 -21.78
N LYS A 153 8.81 -3.95 -22.71
CA LYS A 153 8.32 -4.35 -24.05
C LYS A 153 9.46 -4.54 -25.07
N GLY A 154 10.71 -4.35 -24.65
CA GLY A 154 11.88 -4.41 -25.54
C GLY A 154 12.10 -3.15 -26.38
N THR A 155 11.37 -2.07 -26.10
CA THR A 155 11.58 -0.77 -26.75
C THR A 155 12.87 -0.15 -26.21
N PRO A 156 13.84 0.23 -27.06
CA PRO A 156 15.05 0.92 -26.60
C PRO A 156 14.71 2.17 -25.80
N ILE A 157 15.37 2.36 -24.66
CA ILE A 157 15.00 3.41 -23.70
C ILE A 157 15.10 4.82 -24.31
N ASP A 158 16.03 5.02 -25.24
CA ASP A 158 16.24 6.28 -25.94
C ASP A 158 15.12 6.61 -26.95
N GLN A 159 14.30 5.63 -27.33
CA GLN A 159 13.11 5.86 -28.16
C GLN A 159 11.91 6.34 -27.37
N LEU A 160 11.94 6.25 -26.03
CA LEU A 160 10.80 6.57 -25.16
C LEU A 160 10.81 8.07 -24.81
N PRO A 161 9.80 8.86 -25.22
CA PRO A 161 9.76 10.30 -24.94
C PRO A 161 9.87 10.68 -23.45
N ILE A 162 9.32 9.87 -22.54
CA ILE A 162 9.42 10.06 -21.09
C ILE A 162 10.86 10.01 -20.58
N MET A 163 11.74 9.25 -21.25
CA MET A 163 13.12 9.02 -20.79
C MET A 163 14.12 10.05 -21.34
N LYS A 164 13.77 10.85 -22.35
CA LYS A 164 14.70 11.77 -23.04
C LYS A 164 15.51 12.67 -22.09
N ASN A 165 14.86 13.17 -21.04
CA ASN A 165 15.47 14.09 -20.06
C ASN A 165 15.66 13.45 -18.68
N VAL A 166 15.57 12.13 -18.57
CA VAL A 166 15.64 11.42 -17.27
C VAL A 166 16.82 10.46 -17.30
N ASN A 167 17.96 10.86 -16.75
CA ASN A 167 19.20 10.08 -16.76
C ASN A 167 19.62 9.61 -15.38
N SER A 168 19.35 10.40 -14.33
CA SER A 168 19.84 10.19 -12.98
C SER A 168 18.81 10.59 -11.92
N ALA A 169 19.14 10.40 -10.64
CA ALA A 169 18.31 10.83 -9.52
C ALA A 169 17.98 12.34 -9.56
N ASN A 170 18.86 13.19 -10.10
CA ASN A 170 18.63 14.63 -10.19
C ASN A 170 17.48 15.01 -11.14
N ASP A 171 17.12 14.12 -12.07
CA ASP A 171 16.04 14.35 -13.04
C ASP A 171 14.69 13.82 -12.53
N VAL A 172 14.66 13.24 -11.32
CA VAL A 172 13.48 12.63 -10.70
C VAL A 172 13.00 13.49 -9.56
N LYS A 173 11.70 13.82 -9.58
CA LYS A 173 11.09 14.70 -8.60
C LYS A 173 10.86 14.03 -7.25
N MET A 174 10.50 12.75 -7.26
CA MET A 174 10.35 11.93 -6.06
C MET A 174 10.35 10.44 -6.40
N VAL A 175 10.58 9.64 -5.38
CA VAL A 175 10.50 8.18 -5.43
C VAL A 175 9.39 7.70 -4.51
N ILE A 176 8.60 6.74 -4.98
CA ILE A 176 7.70 5.92 -4.18
C ILE A 176 8.27 4.50 -4.14
N SER A 177 8.80 4.08 -3.00
CA SER A 177 9.27 2.70 -2.82
C SER A 177 8.14 1.87 -2.26
N SER A 178 7.65 0.89 -3.04
CA SER A 178 6.76 -0.13 -2.52
C SER A 178 7.53 -1.39 -2.23
N ASP A 179 7.62 -1.83 -0.99
CA ASP A 179 8.39 -3.02 -0.65
C ASP A 179 7.91 -3.77 0.60
N THR A 180 8.35 -5.01 0.72
CA THR A 180 8.15 -5.86 1.89
C THR A 180 9.47 -6.16 2.61
N GLY A 181 10.48 -5.30 2.44
CA GLY A 181 11.85 -5.53 2.90
C GLY A 181 12.65 -4.23 2.98
N ASP A 182 13.79 -4.19 2.30
CA ASP A 182 14.82 -3.16 2.53
C ASP A 182 14.97 -2.15 1.37
N TYR A 183 14.08 -2.15 0.37
CA TYR A 183 14.27 -1.30 -0.80
C TYR A 183 14.11 0.19 -0.48
N CYS A 184 13.16 0.56 0.37
CA CYS A 184 13.05 1.92 0.88
C CYS A 184 14.37 2.37 1.53
N ASP A 185 14.99 1.49 2.31
CA ASP A 185 16.29 1.67 2.94
C ASP A 185 17.42 1.95 1.93
N TYR A 186 17.43 1.21 0.82
CA TYR A 186 18.35 1.47 -0.30
C TYR A 186 18.13 2.85 -0.91
N TYR A 187 16.88 3.24 -1.13
CA TYR A 187 16.55 4.57 -1.63
C TYR A 187 16.89 5.69 -0.64
N ILE A 188 16.76 5.45 0.67
CA ILE A 188 17.23 6.40 1.69
C ILE A 188 18.71 6.66 1.48
N ARG A 189 19.54 5.60 1.49
CA ARG A 189 21.01 5.72 1.44
C ARG A 189 21.54 6.20 0.10
N GLN A 190 20.91 5.81 -1.00
CA GLN A 190 21.45 6.02 -2.34
C GLN A 190 20.81 7.20 -3.10
N TRP A 191 19.57 7.59 -2.77
CA TRP A 191 18.85 8.67 -3.46
C TRP A 191 18.55 9.85 -2.52
N ARG A 192 17.92 9.59 -1.37
CA ARG A 192 17.48 10.67 -0.48
C ARG A 192 18.65 11.40 0.17
N ILE A 193 19.62 10.68 0.73
CA ILE A 193 20.76 11.30 1.43
C ILE A 193 21.73 11.99 0.44
N PRO A 194 22.17 11.36 -0.67
CA PRO A 194 23.18 11.97 -1.53
C PRO A 194 22.62 13.03 -2.51
N PHE A 195 21.37 12.86 -2.96
CA PHE A 195 20.77 13.70 -4.00
C PHE A 195 19.57 14.52 -3.50
N GLY A 196 19.10 14.29 -2.27
CA GLY A 196 17.97 15.04 -1.71
C GLY A 196 16.61 14.68 -2.31
N VAL A 197 16.50 13.61 -3.12
CA VAL A 197 15.25 13.24 -3.78
C VAL A 197 14.21 12.85 -2.72
N PRO A 198 13.05 13.51 -2.66
CA PRO A 198 11.97 13.14 -1.76
C PRO A 198 11.54 11.69 -1.95
N LEU A 199 11.31 11.00 -0.83
CA LEU A 199 11.01 9.58 -0.80
C LEU A 199 9.80 9.32 0.09
N ALA A 200 8.91 8.44 -0.36
CA ALA A 200 7.86 7.86 0.46
C ALA A 200 7.83 6.35 0.32
N GLU A 201 7.28 5.71 1.34
CA GLU A 201 7.24 4.25 1.48
C GLU A 201 5.82 3.72 1.42
N ILE A 202 5.65 2.64 0.67
CA ILE A 202 4.46 1.80 0.66
C ILE A 202 4.85 0.39 1.06
N GLY A 203 4.67 0.03 2.33
CA GLY A 203 4.94 -1.33 2.78
C GLY A 203 3.82 -1.97 3.57
N ILE A 204 4.10 -3.22 3.95
CA ILE A 204 3.30 -3.99 4.89
C ILE A 204 3.30 -3.35 6.29
N ALA A 205 2.35 -3.70 7.14
CA ALA A 205 2.24 -3.12 8.48
C ALA A 205 3.52 -3.28 9.34
N MET A 206 4.32 -4.32 9.08
CA MET A 206 5.60 -4.53 9.75
C MET A 206 6.64 -3.44 9.39
N ASN A 207 6.70 -3.03 8.12
CA ASN A 207 7.62 -2.00 7.64
C ASN A 207 7.30 -0.63 8.24
N PHE A 208 6.02 -0.33 8.48
CA PHE A 208 5.62 0.93 9.09
C PHE A 208 6.34 1.19 10.43
N SER A 209 6.49 0.16 11.26
CA SER A 209 7.18 0.30 12.55
C SER A 209 8.67 0.62 12.38
N ALA A 210 9.31 0.08 11.34
CA ALA A 210 10.71 0.34 11.02
C ALA A 210 10.93 1.73 10.40
N TYR A 211 9.99 2.21 9.58
CA TYR A 211 10.12 3.48 8.86
C TYR A 211 9.50 4.68 9.57
N GLN A 212 8.74 4.48 10.65
CA GLN A 212 8.18 5.57 11.45
C GLN A 212 9.23 6.58 11.94
N PRO A 213 10.42 6.18 12.46
CA PRO A 213 11.46 7.14 12.83
C PRO A 213 11.99 7.95 11.64
N HIS A 214 12.10 7.34 10.45
CA HIS A 214 12.52 8.03 9.23
C HIS A 214 11.51 9.07 8.77
N TRP A 215 10.21 8.77 8.90
CA TRP A 215 9.15 9.75 8.65
C TRP A 215 9.17 10.90 9.67
N GLN A 216 9.28 10.60 10.96
CA GLN A 216 9.36 11.63 12.01
C GLN A 216 10.58 12.54 11.86
N ALA A 217 11.70 12.00 11.38
CA ALA A 217 12.92 12.76 11.06
C ALA A 217 12.81 13.56 9.74
N GLY A 218 11.72 13.42 8.98
CA GLY A 218 11.52 14.08 7.68
C GLY A 218 12.32 13.45 6.53
N ILE A 219 12.96 12.29 6.74
CA ILE A 219 13.68 11.52 5.71
C ILE A 219 12.67 10.91 4.72
N LEU A 220 11.51 10.49 5.21
CA LEU A 220 10.37 10.08 4.39
C LEU A 220 9.27 11.13 4.51
N PHE A 221 8.65 11.52 3.39
CA PHE A 221 7.52 12.46 3.45
C PHE A 221 6.19 11.77 3.75
N GLY A 222 6.13 10.44 3.62
CA GLY A 222 4.97 9.62 3.92
C GLY A 222 5.34 8.14 3.98
N VAL A 223 4.60 7.38 4.80
CA VAL A 223 4.79 5.93 5.01
C VAL A 223 3.40 5.31 5.19
N THR A 224 3.11 4.19 4.55
CA THR A 224 1.82 3.52 4.71
C THR A 224 1.90 2.37 5.71
N ALA A 225 0.85 2.20 6.52
CA ALA A 225 0.73 1.08 7.46
C ALA A 225 -0.08 -0.07 6.87
N GLY A 226 0.48 -0.77 5.88
CA GLY A 226 -0.17 -1.90 5.22
C GLY A 226 -1.56 -1.57 4.67
N ALA A 227 -2.50 -2.52 4.78
CA ALA A 227 -3.88 -2.35 4.32
C ALA A 227 -4.59 -1.14 4.96
N ARG A 228 -4.29 -0.83 6.23
CA ARG A 228 -4.82 0.36 6.90
C ARG A 228 -4.36 1.64 6.20
N GLY A 229 -3.06 1.72 5.88
CA GLY A 229 -2.51 2.85 5.13
C GLY A 229 -3.21 3.03 3.79
N GLY A 230 -3.44 1.94 3.05
CA GLY A 230 -4.21 1.97 1.81
C GLY A 230 -5.62 2.56 1.98
N ALA A 231 -6.34 2.15 3.02
CA ALA A 231 -7.69 2.66 3.30
C ALA A 231 -7.69 4.14 3.71
N GLU A 232 -6.65 4.58 4.43
CA GLU A 232 -6.46 5.99 4.76
C GLU A 232 -6.22 6.82 3.48
N LEU A 233 -5.42 6.33 2.53
CA LEU A 233 -5.19 7.00 1.25
C LEU A 233 -6.45 7.02 0.38
N GLU A 234 -7.16 5.91 0.25
CA GLU A 234 -8.47 5.82 -0.46
C GLU A 234 -9.46 6.84 0.08
N LYS A 235 -9.56 6.97 1.41
CA LYS A 235 -10.42 7.95 2.07
C LYS A 235 -9.96 9.39 1.80
N LEU A 236 -8.66 9.66 1.81
CA LEU A 236 -8.09 11.00 1.54
C LEU A 236 -8.28 11.47 0.10
N ILE A 237 -8.37 10.53 -0.85
CA ILE A 237 -8.68 10.84 -2.25
C ILE A 237 -10.19 10.82 -2.54
N GLY A 238 -11.02 10.42 -1.57
CA GLY A 238 -12.47 10.36 -1.70
C GLY A 238 -12.98 9.18 -2.53
N GLU A 239 -12.17 8.14 -2.71
CA GLU A 239 -12.49 6.97 -3.53
C GLU A 239 -12.23 5.68 -2.73
N PRO A 240 -13.22 5.20 -1.95
CA PRO A 240 -13.14 3.91 -1.28
C PRO A 240 -12.87 2.76 -2.27
N GLY A 241 -12.01 1.83 -1.88
CA GLY A 241 -11.59 0.71 -2.72
C GLY A 241 -11.32 -0.56 -1.91
N ASP A 242 -10.40 -1.38 -2.42
CA ASP A 242 -10.11 -2.70 -1.86
C ASP A 242 -9.60 -2.61 -0.42
N ALA A 243 -8.81 -1.59 -0.07
CA ALA A 243 -8.32 -1.46 1.30
C ALA A 243 -9.43 -1.08 2.27
N THR A 244 -10.39 -0.26 1.85
CA THR A 244 -11.57 0.06 2.65
C THR A 244 -12.39 -1.21 2.95
N ILE A 245 -12.58 -2.10 1.96
CA ILE A 245 -13.26 -3.39 2.12
C ILE A 245 -12.49 -4.31 3.08
N THR A 246 -11.17 -4.38 2.94
CA THR A 246 -10.31 -5.15 3.86
C THR A 246 -10.41 -4.59 5.28
N MET A 247 -10.39 -3.27 5.46
CA MET A 247 -10.52 -2.64 6.76
C MET A 247 -11.89 -2.86 7.40
N ASP A 248 -12.97 -2.81 6.62
CA ASP A 248 -14.30 -3.17 7.10
C ASP A 248 -14.33 -4.61 7.62
N SER A 249 -13.71 -5.55 6.89
CA SER A 249 -13.63 -6.97 7.27
C SER A 249 -12.83 -7.20 8.56
N ILE A 250 -11.71 -6.49 8.71
CA ILE A 250 -10.91 -6.54 9.94
C ILE A 250 -11.71 -5.94 11.11
N ASN A 251 -12.34 -4.79 10.90
CA ASN A 251 -13.11 -4.10 11.94
C ASN A 251 -14.32 -4.92 12.41
N THR A 252 -15.08 -5.54 11.50
CA THR A 252 -16.21 -6.40 11.88
C THR A 252 -15.74 -7.62 12.68
N SER A 253 -14.60 -8.20 12.31
CA SER A 253 -14.00 -9.32 13.05
C SER A 253 -13.56 -8.91 14.45
N HIS A 254 -12.90 -7.75 14.60
CA HIS A 254 -12.51 -7.24 15.90
C HIS A 254 -13.72 -6.89 16.78
N LEU A 255 -14.76 -6.29 16.21
CA LEU A 255 -16.01 -6.03 16.93
C LEU A 255 -16.65 -7.33 17.43
N LEU A 256 -16.67 -8.39 16.61
CA LEU A 256 -17.15 -9.70 17.05
C LEU A 256 -16.36 -10.22 18.26
N VAL A 257 -15.03 -10.14 18.21
CA VAL A 257 -14.17 -10.58 19.32
C VAL A 257 -14.45 -9.76 20.58
N ILE A 258 -14.57 -8.44 20.48
CA ILE A 258 -14.91 -7.56 21.60
C ILE A 258 -16.25 -7.96 22.22
N VAL A 259 -17.28 -8.15 21.38
CA VAL A 259 -18.61 -8.58 21.84
C VAL A 259 -18.54 -9.96 22.52
N ALA A 260 -17.80 -10.91 21.94
CA ALA A 260 -17.63 -12.24 22.51
C ALA A 260 -16.94 -12.19 23.89
N VAL A 261 -15.90 -11.36 24.05
CA VAL A 261 -15.21 -11.16 25.33
C VAL A 261 -16.14 -10.54 26.37
N ILE A 262 -16.92 -9.51 25.99
CA ILE A 262 -17.90 -8.88 26.89
C ILE A 262 -18.94 -9.93 27.34
N LEU A 263 -19.51 -10.68 26.40
CA LEU A 263 -20.49 -11.73 26.67
C LEU A 263 -19.93 -12.84 27.57
N ALA A 264 -18.69 -13.25 27.34
CA ALA A 264 -18.00 -14.24 28.17
C ALA A 264 -17.80 -13.73 29.62
N ASN A 265 -17.37 -12.48 29.78
CA ASN A 265 -17.20 -11.84 31.08
C ASN A 265 -18.53 -11.67 31.83
N LEU A 266 -19.59 -11.25 31.14
CA LEU A 266 -20.93 -11.15 31.71
C LEU A 266 -21.45 -12.53 32.14
N GLY A 267 -21.27 -13.54 31.30
CA GLY A 267 -21.63 -14.92 31.62
C GLY A 267 -20.88 -15.43 32.84
N TYR A 268 -19.57 -15.20 32.92
CA TYR A 268 -18.75 -15.58 34.08
C TYR A 268 -19.21 -14.89 35.38
N ALA A 269 -19.48 -13.58 35.34
CA ALA A 269 -19.97 -12.85 36.49
C ALA A 269 -21.36 -13.33 36.95
N ALA A 270 -22.24 -13.63 36.01
CA ALA A 270 -23.59 -14.13 36.29
C ALA A 270 -23.59 -15.55 36.87
N THR A 271 -22.72 -16.45 36.39
CA THR A 271 -22.62 -17.81 36.94
C THR A 271 -21.86 -17.85 38.27
N ARG A 272 -20.89 -16.96 38.50
CA ARG A 272 -20.20 -16.81 39.79
C ARG A 272 -21.12 -16.32 40.92
N ARG A 273 -22.08 -15.44 40.64
CA ARG A 273 -23.08 -14.96 41.64
C ARG A 273 -24.09 -16.03 42.06
N LYS A 274 -24.17 -17.16 41.34
CA LYS A 274 -25.05 -18.29 41.66
C LYS A 274 -24.38 -19.40 42.49
N LYS A 275 -23.06 -19.38 42.61
CA LYS A 275 -22.30 -20.22 43.56
C LYS A 275 -22.10 -19.47 44.85
#